data_AF-A0AAU0X102-F1
#
_entry.id   AF-A0AAU0X102-F1
#
_cell.length_a   1.000
_cell.length_b   1.000
_cell.length_c   1.000
_cell.angle_alpha   90.00
_cell.angle_beta   90.00
_cell.angle_gamma   90.00
#
_symmetry.space_group_name_H-M   'P 1'
#
loop_
_entity.id
_entity.type
_entity.pdbx_description
1 polymer ?
#
loop_
_entity_poly.entity_id
_entity_poly.type
_entity_poly.pdbx_seq_one_letter_code
_entity_poly.pdbx_strand_id
1 'polypeptide(L)'
;MRTAELAFAIEDFGHLVAYVETTGRRVTITDEGRPTSVLFPAAELVELNHWAQRPYGTLLPLPSATERFPYGPTQHGVYMQYVHAGGGRMTFTRDRVVVAELRPVDWLERLERQAGRDRSVN
;
A
#
# COMPACT_ATOMS: atom_id res chain seq x y z
N MET A 1 -12.61 -9.28 1.70
CA MET A 1 -11.97 -8.04 1.23
C MET A 1 -12.90 -6.90 1.63
N ARG A 2 -12.39 -5.86 2.31
CA ARG A 2 -13.20 -4.70 2.73
C ARG A 2 -13.01 -3.59 1.70
N THR A 3 -14.06 -2.83 1.41
CA THR A 3 -14.00 -1.63 0.57
C THR A 3 -14.28 -0.38 1.42
N ALA A 4 -13.72 0.76 1.04
CA ALA A 4 -13.97 2.06 1.64
C ALA A 4 -13.93 3.15 0.56
N GLU A 5 -14.90 4.06 0.54
CA GLU A 5 -14.86 5.21 -0.37
C GLU A 5 -13.78 6.21 0.07
N LEU A 6 -13.17 6.87 -0.89
CA LEU A 6 -12.03 7.77 -0.72
C LEU A 6 -12.37 8.91 0.24
N ALA A 7 -13.57 9.49 0.11
CA ALA A 7 -14.05 10.54 1.00
C ALA A 7 -14.02 10.11 2.48
N PHE A 8 -14.51 8.90 2.78
CA PHE A 8 -14.50 8.36 4.15
C PHE A 8 -13.10 7.88 4.57
N ALA A 9 -12.31 7.37 3.63
CA ALA A 9 -10.96 6.90 3.91
C ALA A 9 -10.03 8.05 4.33
N ILE A 10 -10.19 9.23 3.70
CA ILE A 10 -9.42 10.43 4.05
C ILE A 10 -9.76 10.93 5.45
N GLU A 11 -11.03 10.86 5.85
CA GLU A 11 -11.47 11.29 7.17
C GLU A 11 -10.99 10.36 8.29
N ASP A 12 -10.78 9.07 7.99
CA ASP A 12 -10.52 8.07 9.02
C ASP A 12 -9.49 6.99 8.61
N PHE A 13 -8.32 7.43 8.14
CA PHE A 13 -7.22 6.51 7.87
C PHE A 13 -6.77 5.73 9.11
N GLY A 14 -6.92 6.30 10.31
CA GLY A 14 -6.55 5.66 11.56
C GLY A 14 -7.28 4.32 11.77
N HIS A 15 -8.61 4.29 11.64
CA HIS A 15 -9.36 3.04 11.81
C HIS A 15 -9.13 2.03 10.68
N LEU A 16 -8.86 2.49 9.45
CA LEU A 16 -8.52 1.60 8.35
C LEU A 16 -7.17 0.93 8.56
N VAL A 17 -6.15 1.69 9.00
CA VAL A 17 -4.82 1.14 9.33
C VAL A 17 -4.92 0.18 10.50
N ALA A 18 -5.67 0.51 11.56
CA ALA A 18 -5.91 -0.38 12.68
C ALA A 18 -6.57 -1.70 12.23
N TYR A 19 -7.55 -1.64 11.32
CA TYR A 19 -8.18 -2.84 10.77
C TYR A 19 -7.17 -3.71 10.00
N VAL A 20 -6.37 -3.11 9.12
CA VAL A 20 -5.35 -3.82 8.34
C VAL A 20 -4.31 -4.46 9.25
N GLU A 21 -3.82 -3.72 10.24
CA GLU A 21 -2.83 -4.20 11.19
C GLU A 21 -3.37 -5.37 12.03
N THR A 22 -4.58 -5.23 12.57
CA THR A 22 -5.17 -6.23 13.47
C THR A 22 -5.63 -7.49 12.76
N THR A 23 -6.08 -7.38 11.51
CA THR A 23 -6.66 -8.52 10.78
C THR A 23 -5.72 -9.12 9.74
N GLY A 24 -4.67 -8.40 9.34
CA GLY A 24 -3.83 -8.78 8.21
C GLY A 24 -4.59 -8.79 6.87
N ARG A 25 -5.75 -8.13 6.77
CA ARG A 25 -6.57 -8.12 5.55
C ARG A 25 -6.44 -6.79 4.82
N ARG A 26 -6.43 -6.85 3.49
CA ARG A 26 -6.44 -5.67 2.61
C ARG A 26 -7.75 -4.89 2.68
N VAL A 27 -7.65 -3.59 2.45
CA VAL A 27 -8.80 -2.69 2.21
C VAL A 27 -8.65 -2.05 0.83
N THR A 28 -9.66 -2.19 -0.02
CA THR A 28 -9.72 -1.49 -1.31
C THR A 28 -10.35 -0.12 -1.11
N ILE A 29 -9.66 0.92 -1.54
CA ILE A 29 -10.18 2.28 -1.58
C ILE A 29 -10.82 2.52 -2.94
N THR A 30 -12.05 3.00 -2.93
CA THR A 30 -12.84 3.34 -4.12
C THR A 30 -13.03 4.84 -4.22
N ASP A 31 -13.11 5.38 -5.42
CA ASP A 31 -13.51 6.76 -5.70
C ASP A 31 -14.68 6.72 -6.68
N GLU A 32 -15.83 7.26 -6.28
CA GLU A 32 -17.10 7.12 -7.01
C GLU A 32 -17.40 5.64 -7.35
N GLY A 33 -17.13 4.73 -6.40
CA GLY A 33 -17.30 3.28 -6.59
C GLY A 33 -16.26 2.59 -7.47
N ARG A 34 -15.26 3.32 -8.01
CA ARG A 34 -14.17 2.74 -8.80
C ARG A 34 -12.96 2.45 -7.92
N PRO A 35 -12.38 1.23 -7.94
CA PRO A 35 -11.15 0.95 -7.19
C PRO A 35 -10.02 1.86 -7.66
N THR A 36 -9.42 2.62 -6.75
CA THR A 36 -8.30 3.51 -7.04
C THR A 36 -7.01 3.03 -6.39
N SER A 37 -7.10 2.59 -5.14
CA SER A 37 -5.95 2.19 -4.33
C SER A 37 -6.30 1.02 -3.42
N VAL A 38 -5.28 0.35 -2.90
CA VAL A 38 -5.43 -0.72 -1.92
C VAL A 38 -4.47 -0.48 -0.77
N LEU A 39 -4.98 -0.59 0.45
CA LEU A 39 -4.21 -0.56 1.70
C LEU A 39 -3.83 -1.99 2.07
N PHE A 40 -2.52 -2.25 2.18
CA PHE A 40 -1.94 -3.56 2.45
C PHE A 40 -1.37 -3.64 3.85
N PRO A 41 -1.44 -4.81 4.51
CA PRO A 41 -0.52 -5.15 5.58
C PRO A 41 0.91 -5.13 5.05
N ALA A 42 1.83 -4.51 5.80
CA ALA A 42 3.23 -4.41 5.38
C ALA A 42 3.87 -5.78 5.11
N ALA A 43 3.58 -6.78 5.94
CA ALA A 43 4.08 -8.14 5.79
C ALA A 43 3.67 -8.79 4.47
N GLU A 44 2.39 -8.65 4.10
CA GLU A 44 1.88 -9.19 2.83
C GLU A 44 2.58 -8.53 1.62
N LEU A 45 2.81 -7.22 1.70
CA LEU A 45 3.46 -6.49 0.62
C LEU A 45 4.92 -6.93 0.45
N VAL A 46 5.63 -7.23 1.54
CA VAL A 46 6.99 -7.79 1.51
C VAL A 46 6.99 -9.16 0.83
N GLU A 47 6.05 -10.05 1.16
CA GLU A 47 5.93 -11.35 0.51
C GLU A 47 5.66 -11.23 -0.99
N LEU A 48 4.70 -10.38 -1.39
CA LEU A 48 4.37 -10.18 -2.80
C LEU A 48 5.56 -9.64 -3.60
N ASN A 49 6.31 -8.69 -3.02
CA ASN A 49 7.53 -8.17 -3.64
C ASN A 49 8.60 -9.26 -3.77
N HIS A 50 8.80 -10.08 -2.73
CA HIS A 50 9.76 -11.19 -2.77
C HIS A 50 9.47 -12.14 -3.93
N TRP A 51 8.21 -12.55 -4.11
CA TRP A 51 7.81 -13.43 -5.22
C TRP A 51 7.88 -12.72 -6.58
N ALA A 52 7.50 -11.46 -6.66
CA ALA A 52 7.55 -10.69 -7.91
C ALA A 52 8.99 -10.46 -8.40
N GLN A 53 9.98 -10.43 -7.51
CA GLN A 53 11.40 -10.16 -7.82
C GLN A 53 12.18 -11.40 -8.30
N ARG A 54 11.70 -12.61 -7.99
CA ARG A 54 12.38 -13.87 -8.33
C ARG A 54 12.70 -14.06 -9.83
N PRO A 55 11.83 -13.70 -10.78
CA PRO A 55 12.11 -13.95 -12.20
C PRO A 55 13.16 -13.01 -12.82
N TYR A 56 13.53 -11.90 -12.16
CA TYR A 56 14.36 -10.87 -12.79
C TYR A 56 15.61 -10.46 -11.98
N GLY A 57 15.71 -10.75 -10.68
CA GLY A 57 16.81 -10.21 -9.85
C GLY A 57 16.85 -8.67 -9.78
N THR A 58 15.92 -8.01 -10.46
CA THR A 58 15.79 -6.56 -10.54
C THR A 58 14.83 -6.14 -9.45
N LEU A 59 15.33 -5.34 -8.51
CA LEU A 59 14.47 -4.52 -7.65
C LEU A 59 13.49 -3.78 -8.58
N LEU A 60 12.18 -3.95 -8.37
CA LEU A 60 11.21 -3.04 -8.97
C LEU A 60 11.72 -1.61 -8.74
N PRO A 61 11.80 -0.77 -9.79
CA PRO A 61 12.41 0.55 -9.66
C PRO A 61 11.79 1.27 -8.46
N LEU A 62 12.64 1.60 -7.49
CA LEU A 62 12.27 2.51 -6.41
C LEU A 62 11.77 3.79 -7.09
N PRO A 63 10.57 4.29 -6.75
CA PRO A 63 10.02 5.48 -7.40
C PRO A 63 11.02 6.63 -7.28
N SER A 64 11.25 7.33 -8.39
CA SER A 64 12.21 8.43 -8.51
C SER A 64 11.88 9.55 -7.51
N ALA A 65 12.87 9.91 -6.69
CA ALA A 65 12.77 10.94 -5.65
C ALA A 65 12.77 12.39 -6.19
N THR A 66 12.15 12.66 -7.34
CA THR A 66 12.34 13.92 -8.09
C THR A 66 11.13 14.85 -8.09
N GLU A 67 10.09 14.59 -7.30
CA GLU A 67 8.94 15.48 -7.18
C GLU A 67 8.89 16.13 -5.79
N ARG A 68 8.41 17.39 -5.74
CA ARG A 68 8.26 18.18 -4.51
C ARG A 68 7.70 17.29 -3.40
N PHE A 69 8.48 17.14 -2.33
CA PHE A 69 8.06 16.40 -1.14
C PHE A 69 6.68 16.93 -0.70
N PRO A 70 5.68 16.06 -0.53
CA PRO A 70 4.39 16.49 -0.01
C PRO A 70 4.57 17.02 1.44
N TYR A 71 3.51 17.62 1.96
CA TYR A 71 3.39 18.04 3.36
C TYR A 71 4.04 17.01 4.32
N GLY A 72 4.69 17.51 5.37
CA GLY A 72 5.33 16.66 6.38
C GLY A 72 4.39 15.57 6.93
N PRO A 73 4.93 14.55 7.63
CA PRO A 73 4.14 13.41 8.06
C PRO A 73 2.90 13.84 8.87
N THR A 74 1.77 13.18 8.60
CA THR A 74 0.48 13.45 9.26
C THR A 74 0.20 12.41 10.34
N GLN A 75 -0.25 12.86 11.51
CA GLN A 75 -0.61 11.97 12.62
C GLN A 75 -2.09 11.56 12.56
N HIS A 76 -2.33 10.25 12.67
CA HIS A 76 -3.66 9.63 12.77
C HIS A 76 -3.71 8.78 14.05
N GLY A 77 -3.96 9.44 15.18
CA GLY A 77 -3.89 8.78 16.49
C GLY A 77 -2.48 8.26 16.78
N VAL A 78 -2.33 6.93 16.90
CA VAL A 78 -1.04 6.27 17.13
C VAL A 78 -0.24 6.04 15.84
N TYR A 79 -0.85 6.31 14.68
CA TYR A 79 -0.23 6.06 13.38
C TYR A 79 0.37 7.34 12.79
N MET A 80 1.53 7.19 12.16
CA MET A 80 2.15 8.24 11.34
C MET A 80 2.00 7.89 9.86
N GLN A 81 1.44 8.82 9.08
CA GLN A 81 1.30 8.73 7.64
C GLN A 81 2.42 9.50 6.95
N TYR A 82 3.07 8.84 6.00
CA TYR A 82 4.03 9.43 5.08
C TYR A 82 3.47 9.35 3.66
N VAL A 83 3.20 10.49 3.04
CA VAL A 83 2.81 10.56 1.64
C VAL A 83 4.09 10.59 0.80
N HIS A 84 4.13 9.77 -0.26
CA HIS A 84 5.28 9.74 -1.17
C HIS A 84 5.06 10.64 -2.38
N ALA A 85 6.12 10.88 -3.15
CA ALA A 85 6.05 11.56 -4.44
C ALA A 85 4.93 10.98 -5.33
N GLY A 86 4.20 11.85 -6.04
CA GLY A 86 3.03 11.50 -6.83
C GLY A 86 1.73 11.23 -6.06
N GLY A 87 1.73 11.24 -4.72
CA GLY A 87 0.52 11.14 -3.89
C GLY A 87 -0.19 9.77 -3.88
N GLY A 88 0.07 8.91 -4.87
CA GLY A 88 -0.56 7.60 -5.00
C GLY A 88 0.00 6.50 -4.08
N ARG A 89 1.09 6.78 -3.35
CA ARG A 89 1.64 5.86 -2.34
C ARG A 89 1.67 6.55 -0.98
N MET A 90 1.25 5.80 0.03
CA MET A 90 1.37 6.22 1.42
C MET A 90 1.94 5.10 2.27
N THR A 91 2.76 5.43 3.25
CA THR A 91 3.28 4.50 4.25
C THR A 91 2.75 4.88 5.62
N PHE A 92 2.23 3.91 6.36
CA PHE A 92 1.73 4.10 7.71
C PHE A 92 2.63 3.36 8.69
N THR A 93 3.03 4.04 9.76
CA THR A 93 3.89 3.47 10.80
C THR A 93 3.25 3.57 12.18
N ARG A 94 3.55 2.62 13.06
CA ARG A 94 3.33 2.71 14.51
C ARG A 94 4.66 2.41 15.19
N ASP A 95 5.08 3.25 16.14
CA ASP A 95 6.35 3.07 16.86
C ASP A 95 7.57 2.85 15.93
N ARG A 96 7.60 3.57 14.80
CA ARG A 96 8.62 3.46 13.72
C ARG A 96 8.60 2.15 12.92
N VAL A 97 7.65 1.25 13.15
CA VAL A 97 7.44 0.05 12.35
C VAL A 97 6.41 0.32 11.26
N VAL A 98 6.69 -0.07 10.02
CA VAL A 98 5.72 0.02 8.93
C VAL A 98 4.64 -1.04 9.15
N VAL A 99 3.40 -0.61 9.32
CA VAL A 99 2.25 -1.49 9.58
C VAL A 99 1.37 -1.66 8.34
N ALA A 100 1.28 -0.62 7.51
CA ALA A 100 0.49 -0.67 6.29
C ALA A 100 1.07 0.24 5.19
N GLU A 101 0.76 -0.10 3.94
CA GLU A 101 1.08 0.73 2.77
C GLU A 101 -0.14 0.85 1.86
N LEU A 102 -0.44 2.08 1.43
CA LEU A 102 -1.39 2.35 0.36
C LEU A 102 -0.65 2.30 -0.97
N ARG A 103 -1.17 1.52 -1.93
CA ARG A 103 -0.64 1.43 -3.30
C ARG A 103 -1.75 1.58 -4.34
N PRO A 104 -1.46 2.11 -5.53
CA PRO A 104 -2.41 2.15 -6.63
C PRO A 104 -2.86 0.75 -7.09
N VAL A 105 -4.11 0.62 -7.54
CA VAL A 105 -4.67 -0.67 -7.99
C VAL A 105 -3.96 -1.21 -9.24
N ASP A 106 -3.56 -0.36 -10.18
CA ASP A 106 -2.84 -0.74 -11.40
C ASP A 106 -1.43 -1.28 -11.09
N TRP A 107 -0.80 -0.75 -10.05
CA TRP A 107 0.45 -1.28 -9.53
C TRP A 107 0.28 -2.66 -8.90
N LEU A 108 -0.81 -2.87 -8.12
CA LEU A 108 -1.12 -4.18 -7.56
C LEU A 108 -1.31 -5.23 -8.66
N GLU A 109 -2.12 -4.94 -9.66
CA GLU A 109 -2.40 -5.89 -10.75
C GLU A 109 -1.13 -6.34 -11.48
N ARG A 110 -0.18 -5.40 -11.67
CA ARG A 110 1.15 -5.73 -12.23
C ARG A 110 1.96 -6.60 -11.28
N LEU A 111 2.00 -6.27 -10.00
CA LEU A 111 2.75 -7.03 -8.99
C LEU A 111 2.23 -8.47 -8.85
N GLU A 112 0.91 -8.65 -8.74
CA GLU A 112 0.29 -9.96 -8.61
C GLU A 112 0.46 -10.80 -9.86
N ARG A 113 0.33 -10.20 -11.04
CA ARG A 113 0.63 -10.89 -12.30
C ARG A 113 2.07 -11.37 -12.36
N GLN A 114 3.01 -10.57 -11.85
CA GLN A 114 4.43 -10.93 -11.80
C GLN A 114 4.71 -12.02 -10.75
N ALA A 115 4.11 -11.94 -9.56
CA ALA A 115 4.26 -12.96 -8.51
C ALA A 115 3.58 -14.29 -8.88
N GLY A 116 2.40 -14.24 -9.52
CA GLY A 116 1.64 -15.42 -9.92
C GLY A 116 2.33 -16.25 -11.01
N ARG A 117 3.11 -15.60 -11.90
CA ARG A 117 3.95 -16.29 -12.89
C ARG A 117 5.02 -17.18 -12.26
N ASP A 118 5.48 -16.87 -11.05
CA ASP A 118 6.53 -17.64 -10.36
C ASP A 118 5.94 -18.71 -9.43
N ARG A 119 4.81 -18.41 -8.75
CA ARG A 119 4.09 -19.38 -7.91
C ARG A 119 3.56 -20.61 -8.67
N SER A 120 3.42 -20.52 -9.98
CA SER A 120 2.92 -21.61 -10.85
C SER A 120 4.03 -22.44 -11.51
N VAL A 121 5.31 -22.16 -11.21
CA VAL A 121 6.49 -22.87 -11.75
C VAL A 121 7.12 -23.82 -10.72
N ASN A 122 6.42 -24.10 -9.61
CA ASN A 122 6.88 -25.02 -8.55
C ASN A 122 5.84 -26.10 -8.24
#